data_AF-A0A8J7WAH9-F1
#
_entry.id   AF-A0A8J7WAH9-F1
#
_cell.length_a   1.000
_cell.length_b   1.000
_cell.length_c   1.000
_cell.angle_alpha   90.00
_cell.angle_beta   90.00
_cell.angle_gamma   90.00
#
_symmetry.space_group_name_H-M   'P 1'
#
loop_
_entity.id
_entity.type
_entity.pdbx_description
1 polymer ?
#
loop_
_entity_poly.entity_id
_entity_poly.type
_entity_poly.pdbx_seq_one_letter_code
_entity_poly.pdbx_strand_id
1 'polypeptide(L)'
;MAFECNQCGDCCSHLGLVHRIIQDLGDHRYVVRNEYTGERTTVTVAPGMLSLFNDRRTLVDRPEACPFFRFARENGKGYCCVHATRPEICRDYGCWRILILDRDGRRVGRIMASRHLASEDSDLLRLFREEMALHAELSDSEWDRVIIRMVHAAGYRVCR
;
A
#
# COMPACT_ATOMS: atom_id res chain seq x y z
N MET A 1 -2.09 17.00 -2.63
CA MET A 1 -3.18 16.03 -2.36
C MET A 1 -2.60 14.94 -1.47
N ALA A 2 -3.27 14.60 -0.36
CA ALA A 2 -2.87 13.46 0.45
C ALA A 2 -3.15 12.16 -0.32
N PHE A 3 -2.25 11.20 -0.21
CA PHE A 3 -2.35 9.87 -0.81
C PHE A 3 -3.62 9.13 -0.34
N GLU A 4 -4.28 8.38 -1.24
CA GLU A 4 -5.43 7.52 -0.94
C GLU A 4 -5.06 6.05 -1.17
N CYS A 5 -5.44 5.17 -0.22
CA CYS A 5 -5.06 3.76 -0.28
C CYS A 5 -5.86 2.99 -1.34
N ASN A 6 -5.18 2.37 -2.29
CA ASN A 6 -5.77 1.50 -3.32
C ASN A 6 -6.32 0.16 -2.84
N GLN A 7 -6.14 -0.17 -1.56
CA GLN A 7 -6.61 -1.42 -0.97
C GLN A 7 -6.07 -2.67 -1.69
N CYS A 8 -4.88 -2.61 -2.29
CA CYS A 8 -4.25 -3.80 -2.89
C CYS A 8 -3.76 -4.79 -1.83
N GLY A 9 -3.45 -4.29 -0.63
CA GLY A 9 -2.99 -5.09 0.50
C GLY A 9 -1.51 -5.46 0.48
N ASP A 10 -0.76 -5.08 -0.56
CA ASP A 10 0.63 -5.50 -0.72
C ASP A 10 1.57 -4.83 0.29
N CYS A 11 1.41 -3.52 0.54
CA CYS A 11 2.17 -2.85 1.60
C CYS A 11 1.88 -3.49 2.96
N CYS A 12 0.63 -3.90 3.21
CA CYS A 12 0.24 -4.47 4.49
C CYS A 12 0.59 -5.95 4.69
N SER A 13 0.89 -6.69 3.61
CA SER A 13 1.07 -8.16 3.65
C SER A 13 2.35 -8.63 4.34
N HIS A 14 3.31 -7.74 4.58
CA HIS A 14 4.57 -8.05 5.26
C HIS A 14 4.81 -7.15 6.49
N LEU A 15 3.88 -6.24 6.77
CA LEU A 15 4.01 -5.30 7.89
C LEU A 15 3.85 -5.97 9.26
N GLY A 16 3.56 -7.27 9.34
CA GLY A 16 3.67 -8.05 10.58
C GLY A 16 5.11 -8.25 11.06
N LEU A 17 6.10 -8.08 10.15
CA LEU A 17 7.52 -8.02 10.51
C LEU A 17 7.91 -6.67 11.12
N VAL A 18 7.17 -5.61 10.77
CA VAL A 18 7.41 -4.24 11.25
C VAL A 18 6.57 -3.92 12.49
N HIS A 19 5.30 -4.33 12.50
CA HIS A 19 4.33 -3.94 13.50
C HIS A 19 3.91 -5.10 14.38
N ARG A 20 4.12 -4.96 15.68
CA ARG A 20 3.69 -5.91 16.70
C ARG A 20 2.70 -5.25 17.66
N ILE A 21 1.59 -5.91 17.94
CA ILE A 21 0.71 -5.52 19.04
C ILE A 21 1.43 -5.89 20.34
N ILE A 22 1.67 -4.92 21.20
CA ILE A 22 2.35 -5.12 22.49
C ILE A 22 1.41 -4.94 23.69
N GLN A 23 0.24 -4.33 23.49
CA GLN A 23 -0.75 -4.14 24.55
C GLN A 23 -2.15 -4.01 23.95
N ASP A 24 -3.13 -4.66 24.59
CA ASP A 24 -4.56 -4.44 24.39
C ASP A 24 -5.07 -3.47 25.47
N LEU A 25 -5.71 -2.38 25.06
CA LEU A 25 -6.23 -1.33 25.94
C LEU A 25 -7.74 -1.44 26.17
N GLY A 26 -8.39 -2.47 25.63
CA GLY A 26 -9.84 -2.56 25.56
C GLY A 26 -10.45 -1.62 24.51
N ASP A 27 -11.76 -1.76 24.29
CA ASP A 27 -12.54 -0.96 23.33
C ASP A 27 -11.93 -0.95 21.92
N HIS A 28 -11.33 -2.08 21.52
CA HIS A 28 -10.64 -2.25 20.24
C HIS A 28 -9.51 -1.24 19.99
N ARG A 29 -8.85 -0.82 21.08
CA ARG A 29 -7.64 0.00 21.05
C ARG A 29 -6.43 -0.84 21.41
N TYR A 30 -5.33 -0.61 20.70
CA TYR A 30 -4.11 -1.39 20.83
C TYR A 30 -2.89 -0.49 20.82
N VAL A 31 -1.86 -0.85 21.57
CA VAL A 31 -0.52 -0.26 21.42
C VAL A 31 0.27 -1.12 20.46
N VAL A 32 0.72 -0.50 19.38
CA VAL A 32 1.54 -1.13 18.35
C VAL A 32 2.96 -0.62 18.48
N ARG A 33 3.93 -1.52 18.44
CA ARG A 33 5.34 -1.19 18.40
C ARG A 33 5.88 -1.44 17.00
N ASN A 34 6.69 -0.51 16.50
CA ASN A 34 7.58 -0.75 15.37
C ASN A 34 8.79 -1.55 15.87
N GLU A 35 9.01 -2.77 15.38
CA GLU A 35 10.10 -3.64 15.82
C GLU A 35 11.50 -3.11 15.44
N TYR A 36 11.60 -2.25 14.42
CA TYR A 36 12.87 -1.69 13.96
C TYR A 36 13.24 -0.38 14.69
N THR A 37 12.27 0.49 14.94
CA THR A 37 12.51 1.81 15.56
C THR A 37 12.17 1.87 17.04
N GLY A 38 11.41 0.89 17.55
CA GLY A 38 10.87 0.89 18.90
C GLY A 38 9.71 1.85 19.15
N GLU A 39 9.32 2.64 18.15
CA GLU A 39 8.22 3.61 18.22
C GLU A 39 6.91 2.92 18.63
N ARG A 40 6.13 3.57 19.50
CA ARG A 40 4.85 3.06 19.99
C ARG A 40 3.72 3.99 19.55
N THR A 41 2.69 3.41 18.97
CA THR A 41 1.50 4.14 18.52
C THR A 41 0.25 3.46 19.06
N THR A 42 -0.65 4.23 19.65
CA THR A 42 -1.99 3.76 19.97
C THR A 42 -2.86 3.82 18.72
N VAL A 43 -3.45 2.69 18.36
CA VAL A 43 -4.34 2.55 17.21
C VAL A 43 -5.71 2.10 17.67
N THR A 44 -6.75 2.50 16.94
CA THR A 44 -8.14 2.14 17.21
C THR A 44 -8.72 1.48 15.97
N VAL A 45 -9.33 0.31 16.14
CA VAL A 45 -10.05 -0.34 15.04
C VAL A 45 -11.28 0.51 14.70
N ALA A 46 -11.47 0.81 13.41
CA ALA A 46 -12.62 1.54 12.95
C ALA A 46 -13.92 0.77 13.29
N PRO A 47 -14.96 1.41 13.86
CA PRO A 47 -16.18 0.71 14.30
C PRO A 47 -16.84 -0.15 13.21
N GLY A 48 -16.86 0.34 11.96
CA GLY A 48 -17.40 -0.41 10.81
C GLY A 48 -16.54 -1.59 10.34
N MET A 49 -15.33 -1.76 10.89
CA MET A 49 -14.37 -2.80 10.51
C MET A 49 -14.23 -3.90 11.56
N LEU A 50 -14.99 -3.86 12.67
CA LEU A 50 -14.85 -4.81 13.78
C LEU A 50 -15.08 -6.26 13.35
N SER A 51 -16.14 -6.52 12.57
CA SER A 51 -16.43 -7.85 12.06
C SER A 51 -15.28 -8.38 11.19
N LEU A 52 -14.75 -7.53 10.30
CA LEU A 52 -13.63 -7.86 9.43
C LEU A 52 -12.33 -8.08 10.24
N PHE A 53 -12.06 -7.24 11.24
CA PHE A 53 -10.90 -7.38 12.13
C PHE A 53 -10.91 -8.69 12.90
N ASN A 54 -12.09 -9.18 13.30
CA ASN A 54 -12.20 -10.45 14.01
C ASN A 54 -11.97 -11.69 13.12
N ASP A 55 -12.05 -11.55 11.79
CA ASP A 55 -11.70 -12.63 10.87
C ASP A 55 -10.17 -12.84 10.87
N ARG A 56 -9.72 -14.04 11.27
CA ARG A 56 -8.29 -14.37 11.34
C ARG A 56 -7.75 -15.07 10.09
N ARG A 57 -8.58 -15.38 9.09
CA ARG A 57 -8.18 -16.15 7.88
C ARG A 57 -7.00 -15.50 7.16
N THR A 58 -7.01 -14.18 7.01
CA THR A 58 -5.89 -13.45 6.37
C THR A 58 -4.56 -13.71 7.07
N LEU A 59 -4.54 -13.80 8.41
CA LEU A 59 -3.33 -14.03 9.18
C LEU A 59 -2.86 -15.48 9.13
N VAL A 60 -3.76 -16.43 8.83
CA VAL A 60 -3.42 -17.83 8.57
C VAL A 60 -2.78 -17.95 7.18
N ASP A 61 -3.40 -17.34 6.18
CA ASP A 61 -2.92 -17.37 4.79
C ASP A 61 -1.65 -16.54 4.57
N ARG A 62 -1.48 -15.47 5.36
CA ARG A 62 -0.37 -14.53 5.29
C ARG A 62 0.16 -14.27 6.71
N PRO A 63 1.00 -15.17 7.25
CA PRO A 63 1.51 -15.05 8.62
C PRO A 63 2.29 -13.77 8.90
N GLU A 64 2.91 -13.19 7.87
CA GLU A 64 3.70 -11.96 7.96
C GLU A 64 2.87 -10.68 7.77
N ALA A 65 1.55 -10.80 7.58
CA ALA A 65 0.69 -9.65 7.40
C ALA A 65 0.61 -8.79 8.66
N CYS A 66 0.37 -7.48 8.47
CA CYS A 66 0.08 -6.57 9.55
C CYS A 66 -1.05 -7.13 10.43
N PRO A 67 -0.95 -7.05 11.77
CA PRO A 67 -1.99 -7.55 12.68
C PRO A 67 -3.39 -6.97 12.41
N PHE A 68 -3.45 -5.77 11.82
CA PHE A 68 -4.68 -5.05 11.50
C PHE A 68 -5.10 -5.14 10.03
N PHE A 69 -4.42 -5.96 9.23
CA PHE A 69 -4.71 -6.14 7.82
C PHE A 69 -5.66 -7.31 7.57
N ARG A 70 -6.67 -7.10 6.73
CA ARG A 70 -7.65 -8.12 6.35
C ARG A 70 -7.87 -8.07 4.85
N PHE A 71 -7.74 -9.21 4.19
CA PHE A 71 -7.98 -9.35 2.76
C PHE A 71 -9.35 -9.98 2.55
N ALA A 72 -10.31 -9.18 2.06
CA ALA A 72 -11.64 -9.64 1.71
C ALA A 72 -11.59 -10.33 0.34
N ARG A 73 -11.64 -11.66 0.35
CA ARG A 73 -11.54 -12.48 -0.87
C ARG A 73 -12.75 -12.27 -1.79
N GLU A 74 -13.88 -11.87 -1.23
CA GLU A 74 -15.15 -11.65 -1.93
C GLU A 74 -15.05 -10.54 -2.98
N ASN A 75 -14.24 -9.52 -2.71
CA ASN A 75 -14.05 -8.39 -3.61
C ASN A 75 -12.59 -8.14 -4.00
N GLY A 76 -11.68 -9.01 -3.56
CA GLY A 76 -10.24 -8.93 -3.86
C GLY A 76 -9.55 -7.72 -3.24
N LYS A 77 -10.08 -7.11 -2.17
CA LYS A 77 -9.53 -5.90 -1.56
C LYS A 77 -8.93 -6.15 -0.18
N GLY A 78 -7.85 -5.43 0.09
CA GLY A 78 -7.14 -5.36 1.35
C GLY A 78 -7.53 -4.15 2.19
N TYR A 79 -7.94 -4.40 3.43
CA TYR A 79 -8.41 -3.39 4.36
C TYR A 79 -7.46 -3.26 5.55
N CYS A 80 -7.14 -2.01 5.91
CA CYS A 80 -6.48 -1.69 7.16
C CYS A 80 -7.55 -1.31 8.19
N CYS A 81 -7.77 -2.17 9.18
CA CYS A 81 -8.80 -1.98 10.19
C CYS A 81 -8.55 -0.75 11.08
N VAL A 82 -7.31 -0.23 11.12
CA VAL A 82 -6.90 0.95 11.90
C VAL A 82 -6.49 2.12 11.02
N HIS A 83 -6.97 2.19 9.77
CA HIS A 83 -6.45 3.13 8.77
C HIS A 83 -6.39 4.57 9.26
N ALA A 84 -7.42 5.08 9.94
CA ALA A 84 -7.47 6.45 10.44
C ALA A 84 -6.37 6.76 11.47
N THR A 85 -6.11 5.81 12.37
CA THR A 85 -5.15 5.94 13.48
C THR A 85 -3.84 5.21 13.22
N ARG A 86 -3.56 4.80 11.97
CA ARG A 86 -2.37 4.00 11.63
C ARG A 86 -1.07 4.70 12.06
N PRO A 87 0.01 3.96 12.34
CA PRO A 87 1.32 4.56 12.63
C PRO A 87 1.80 5.51 11.54
N GLU A 88 2.64 6.50 11.89
CA GLU A 88 3.11 7.53 10.94
C GLU A 88 3.88 6.91 9.77
N ILE A 89 4.70 5.89 10.05
CA ILE A 89 5.39 5.12 9.01
C ILE A 89 4.42 4.54 7.97
N CYS A 90 3.20 4.16 8.35
CA CYS A 90 2.19 3.70 7.38
C CYS A 90 1.54 4.84 6.58
N ARG A 91 1.65 6.10 7.03
CA ARG A 91 1.27 7.30 6.27
C ARG A 91 2.38 7.67 5.30
N ASP A 92 3.63 7.63 5.76
CA ASP A 92 4.82 7.99 4.99
C ASP A 92 5.14 6.99 3.89
N TYR A 93 5.06 5.69 4.18
CA TYR A 93 5.22 4.62 3.21
C TYR A 93 3.97 4.43 2.32
N GLY A 94 3.20 5.50 2.11
CA GLY A 94 1.94 5.57 1.37
C GLY A 94 1.86 4.46 0.32
N CYS A 95 0.83 3.62 0.45
CA CYS A 95 0.64 2.36 -0.25
C CYS A 95 0.60 2.56 -1.78
N TRP A 96 1.77 2.73 -2.39
CA TRP A 96 2.05 2.84 -3.82
C TRP A 96 1.37 4.03 -4.50
N ARG A 97 2.17 5.00 -4.94
CA ARG A 97 1.71 6.20 -5.63
C ARG A 97 0.98 5.86 -6.93
N ILE A 98 1.44 4.84 -7.64
CA ILE A 98 0.83 4.32 -8.87
C ILE A 98 1.05 2.80 -8.91
N LEU A 99 0.00 2.01 -9.15
CA LEU A 99 0.09 0.58 -9.42
C LEU A 99 -0.11 0.32 -10.92
N ILE A 100 0.79 -0.45 -11.53
CA ILE A 100 0.79 -0.77 -12.96
C ILE A 100 0.49 -2.25 -13.15
N LEU A 101 -0.54 -2.54 -13.94
CA LEU A 101 -1.03 -3.88 -14.27
C LEU A 101 -0.87 -4.17 -15.76
N ASP A 102 -0.66 -5.44 -16.11
CA ASP A 102 -0.76 -5.92 -17.49
C ASP A 102 -2.22 -6.01 -17.96
N ARG A 103 -2.40 -6.51 -19.18
CA ARG A 103 -3.73 -6.69 -19.81
C ARG A 103 -4.59 -7.73 -19.09
N ASP A 104 -3.97 -8.71 -18.46
CA ASP A 104 -4.62 -9.76 -17.67
C ASP A 104 -4.95 -9.30 -16.24
N GLY A 105 -4.56 -8.07 -15.87
CA GLY A 105 -4.75 -7.52 -14.54
C GLY A 105 -3.71 -7.98 -13.51
N ARG A 106 -2.63 -8.64 -13.95
CA ARG A 106 -1.51 -8.98 -13.06
C ARG A 106 -0.62 -7.75 -12.87
N ARG A 107 -0.07 -7.61 -11.67
CA ARG A 107 0.87 -6.53 -11.37
C ARG A 107 2.17 -6.73 -12.14
N VAL A 108 2.61 -5.69 -12.84
CA VAL A 108 3.90 -5.65 -13.52
C VAL A 108 4.81 -4.52 -13.03
N GLY A 109 4.27 -3.50 -12.36
CA GLY A 109 5.10 -2.46 -11.75
C GLY A 109 4.39 -1.64 -10.68
N ARG A 110 5.17 -0.90 -9.89
CA ARG A 110 4.66 0.06 -8.90
C ARG A 110 5.58 1.27 -8.82
N ILE A 111 5.00 2.45 -8.63
CA ILE A 111 5.74 3.68 -8.42
C ILE A 111 5.58 4.11 -6.97
N MET A 112 6.70 4.39 -6.33
CA MET A 112 6.75 4.86 -4.94
C MET A 112 6.72 6.40 -4.89
N ALA A 113 6.55 6.97 -3.71
CA ALA A 113 6.47 8.42 -3.51
C ALA A 113 7.64 9.20 -4.14
N SER A 114 8.84 8.62 -4.18
CA SER A 114 10.06 9.17 -4.78
C SER A 114 10.12 9.10 -6.33
N ARG A 115 8.98 8.89 -7.01
CA ARG A 115 8.91 8.66 -8.48
C ARG A 115 9.72 7.43 -8.93
N HIS A 116 10.16 6.58 -8.00
CA HIS A 116 10.90 5.36 -8.30
C HIS A 116 9.94 4.25 -8.74
N LEU A 117 10.19 3.69 -9.93
CA LEU A 117 9.53 2.48 -10.43
C LEU A 117 10.24 1.24 -9.88
N ALA A 118 9.50 0.40 -9.15
CA ALA A 118 9.88 -0.98 -8.88
C ALA A 118 9.10 -1.91 -9.82
N SER A 119 9.80 -2.61 -10.70
CA SER A 119 9.26 -3.48 -11.74
C SER A 119 10.28 -4.55 -12.10
N GLU A 120 9.80 -5.75 -12.47
CA GLU A 120 10.61 -6.78 -13.14
C GLU A 120 10.34 -6.81 -14.66
N ASP A 121 9.32 -6.10 -15.12
CA ASP A 121 8.98 -5.95 -16.53
C ASP A 121 10.02 -5.05 -17.22
N SER A 122 10.77 -5.64 -18.16
CA SER A 122 11.86 -4.99 -18.88
C SER A 122 11.38 -3.87 -19.80
N ASP A 123 10.20 -4.00 -20.40
CA ASP A 123 9.64 -2.98 -21.28
C ASP A 123 9.19 -1.77 -20.47
N LEU A 124 8.55 -2.02 -19.32
CA LEU A 124 8.17 -0.97 -18.39
C LEU A 124 9.40 -0.25 -17.82
N LEU A 125 10.45 -0.99 -17.44
CA LEU A 125 11.71 -0.40 -16.96
C LEU A 125 12.39 0.47 -18.02
N ARG A 126 12.37 0.03 -19.29
CA ARG A 126 12.94 0.79 -20.41
C ARG A 126 12.15 2.07 -20.66
N LEU A 127 10.84 1.97 -20.80
CA LEU A 127 9.92 3.09 -20.97
C LEU A 127 10.09 4.13 -19.85
N PHE A 128 10.18 3.68 -18.60
CA PHE A 128 10.34 4.57 -17.46
C PHE A 128 11.66 5.33 -17.47
N ARG A 129 12.76 4.66 -17.84
CA ARG A 129 14.09 5.25 -17.87
C ARG A 129 14.19 6.39 -18.89
N GLU A 130 13.55 6.21 -20.06
CA GLU A 130 13.52 7.20 -21.14
C GLU A 130 12.77 8.47 -20.70
N GLU A 131 11.77 8.34 -19.81
CA GLU A 131 10.83 9.42 -19.48
C GLU A 131 11.14 10.11 -18.14
N MET A 132 11.78 9.43 -17.18
CA MET A 132 12.11 10.01 -15.87
C MET A 132 12.95 11.30 -15.96
N ALA A 133 13.92 11.34 -16.88
CA ALA A 133 14.81 12.49 -17.03
C ALA A 133 14.12 13.70 -17.67
N LEU A 134 13.14 13.46 -18.55
CA LEU A 134 12.44 14.50 -19.30
C LEU A 134 11.46 15.30 -18.44
N HIS A 135 10.98 14.72 -17.35
CA HIS A 135 9.89 15.27 -16.53
C HIS A 135 10.31 15.56 -15.08
N ALA A 136 11.61 15.68 -14.82
CA ALA A 136 12.13 15.88 -13.46
C ALA A 136 11.57 17.15 -12.78
N GLU A 137 11.41 18.23 -13.53
CA GLU A 137 10.94 19.54 -13.02
C GLU A 137 9.42 19.63 -12.83
N LEU A 138 8.64 18.66 -13.31
CA LEU A 138 7.18 18.68 -13.15
C LEU A 138 6.79 18.58 -11.68
N SER A 139 5.66 19.20 -11.33
CA SER A 139 5.04 18.92 -10.04
C SER A 139 4.58 17.47 -9.99
N ASP A 140 4.44 16.96 -8.77
CA ASP A 140 3.97 15.61 -8.51
C ASP A 140 2.65 15.26 -9.24
N SER A 141 1.70 16.19 -9.30
CA SER A 141 0.41 15.92 -9.95
C SER A 141 0.51 15.93 -11.47
N GLU A 142 1.41 16.73 -12.06
CA GLU A 142 1.63 16.77 -13.50
C GLU A 142 2.42 15.55 -13.97
N TRP A 143 3.43 15.17 -13.20
CA TRP A 143 4.22 13.98 -13.42
C TRP A 143 3.34 12.71 -13.41
N ASP A 144 2.44 12.58 -12.42
CA ASP A 144 1.47 11.47 -12.37
C ASP A 144 0.67 11.38 -13.68
N ARG A 145 0.14 12.51 -14.19
CA ARG A 145 -0.66 12.53 -15.42
C ARG A 145 0.14 12.15 -16.66
N VAL A 146 1.41 12.54 -16.74
CA VAL A 146 2.29 12.18 -17.86
C VAL A 146 2.57 10.68 -17.83
N ILE A 147 3.01 10.17 -16.69
CA ILE A 147 3.33 8.76 -16.52
C ILE A 147 2.11 7.87 -16.74
N ILE A 148 0.95 8.23 -16.21
CA ILE A 148 -0.29 7.48 -16.42
C ILE A 148 -0.62 7.38 -17.91
N ARG A 149 -0.53 8.49 -18.65
CA ARG A 149 -0.77 8.50 -20.11
C ARG A 149 0.23 7.64 -20.87
N MET A 150 1.50 7.74 -20.52
CA MET A 150 2.58 6.95 -21.11
C MET A 150 2.39 5.44 -20.87
N VAL A 151 2.11 5.04 -19.63
CA VAL A 151 1.85 3.64 -19.24
C VAL A 151 0.62 3.09 -19.97
N HIS A 152 -0.46 3.89 -20.09
CA HIS A 152 -1.63 3.50 -20.87
C HIS A 152 -1.34 3.36 -22.36
N ALA A 153 -0.57 4.28 -22.96
CA ALA A 153 -0.20 4.21 -24.38
C ALA A 153 0.63 2.96 -24.69
N ALA A 154 1.43 2.48 -23.74
CA ALA A 154 2.18 1.23 -23.82
C ALA A 154 1.30 -0.03 -23.62
N GLY A 155 0.00 0.12 -23.34
CA GLY A 155 -0.96 -0.98 -23.24
C GLY A 155 -1.11 -1.58 -21.85
N TYR A 156 -0.58 -0.90 -20.82
CA TYR A 156 -0.77 -1.26 -19.42
C TYR A 156 -2.00 -0.55 -18.82
N ARG A 157 -2.41 -1.02 -17.63
CA ARG A 157 -3.47 -0.40 -16.84
C ARG A 157 -2.89 0.19 -15.57
N VAL A 158 -3.49 1.28 -15.09
CA VAL A 158 -3.09 1.94 -13.85
C VAL A 158 -4.22 1.93 -12.83
N CYS A 159 -3.88 1.66 -11.57
CA CYS A 159 -4.73 1.92 -10.41
C CYS A 159 -4.07 2.99 -9.53
N ARG A 160 -4.84 4.01 -9.15
CA ARG A 160 -4.39 5.16 -8.37
C ARG A 160 -5.27 5.37 -7.16
#